data_AF-A0A7X7A1L1-F1
#
_entry.id   AF-A0A7X7A1L1-F1
#
_cell.length_a   1.000
_cell.length_b   1.000
_cell.length_c   1.000
_cell.angle_alpha   90.00
_cell.angle_beta   90.00
_cell.angle_gamma   90.00
#
_symmetry.space_group_name_H-M   'P 1'
#
loop_
_entity.id
_entity.type
_entity.pdbx_description
1 polymer ?
#
loop_
_entity_poly.entity_id
_entity_poly.type
_entity_poly.pdbx_seq_one_letter_code
_entity_poly.pdbx_strand_id
1 'polypeptide(L)'
;MKRILLIFMLLMIPFIFTHDALAAEFKDTANHWAKGYINELSNRGYLLGYQDGTFQPDKVMTRAEFISVLLRCVNNSPAYNYSYTITGHWADSQINEAVRQGIIVLSEYPQGFNKDSAINRAEAAAMVVRALGRQPDYTYASFKDNETVNANPYAGYIRVAHQEGLITGYPDGEFKPYNYITRAQACVILSRYLTKANNNSYYYNYNQPYISDYITTSPATKRIATLSVDGYRYNPEYVNIYIDNKPSFYYLSDAEIVSANILRIGGVNYYLSDKNLSLKLQDDYYTINQVYWVNGMATLDVSKGRYRTDDYWYDISLSDIYAVYDRNGRSITRLDDIEFRVSGKSKIYDLDEIEIDLDDNYIIIDDKKYKPSKIDIRVKRTNYSNFDSWWRLVDVRERNDKIIFDCENYYYDDDDYIDYDDVVFIDEDDNRYYSDEVDIRINRTYRNFEAIDIIDRYEFEYGGDTYYFVDSTIRIDGTTYRIDYTRWRNNQLEIYIY
;
A
#
# COMPACT_ATOMS: atom_id res chain seq x y z
N MET A 1 -66.15 54.50 10.09
CA MET A 1 -66.12 53.95 11.46
C MET A 1 -66.46 52.47 11.39
N LYS A 2 -65.48 51.58 11.57
CA LYS A 2 -65.68 50.12 11.72
C LYS A 2 -65.04 49.71 13.05
N ARG A 3 -65.80 49.04 13.91
CA ARG A 3 -65.32 48.40 15.15
C ARG A 3 -66.02 47.05 15.31
N ILE A 4 -65.35 46.15 16.05
CA ILE A 4 -65.72 44.78 16.50
C ILE A 4 -65.29 43.72 15.48
N LEU A 5 -64.17 42.99 15.59
CA LEU A 5 -63.43 42.32 16.68
C LEU A 5 -64.13 41.08 17.24
N LEU A 6 -63.70 39.88 16.80
CA LEU A 6 -63.82 38.65 17.59
C LEU A 6 -62.78 37.62 17.15
N ILE A 7 -61.91 37.31 18.10
CA ILE A 7 -60.75 36.43 18.09
C ILE A 7 -61.25 35.01 18.42
N PHE A 8 -60.93 34.02 17.60
CA PHE A 8 -61.07 32.59 17.92
C PHE A 8 -59.65 32.01 18.09
N MET A 9 -59.15 32.05 19.32
CA MET A 9 -57.89 31.41 19.74
C MET A 9 -58.10 30.86 21.16
N LEU A 10 -57.51 29.68 21.41
CA LEU A 10 -57.46 28.88 22.66
C LEU A 10 -58.58 27.85 22.89
N LEU A 11 -58.24 26.58 22.62
CA LEU A 11 -58.20 25.49 23.62
C LEU A 11 -57.57 24.23 23.00
N MET A 12 -56.24 24.17 23.01
CA MET A 12 -55.47 22.92 22.88
C MET A 12 -54.60 22.83 24.13
N ILE A 13 -55.12 22.15 25.15
CA ILE A 13 -54.41 21.83 26.38
C ILE A 13 -53.31 20.83 26.00
N PRO A 14 -52.02 21.12 26.21
CA PRO A 14 -51.00 20.10 26.04
C PRO A 14 -51.16 19.08 27.18
N PHE A 15 -51.55 17.86 26.85
CA PHE A 15 -51.45 16.70 27.73
C PHE A 15 -49.96 16.51 28.04
N ILE A 16 -49.53 16.90 29.24
CA ILE A 16 -48.20 16.59 29.75
C ILE A 16 -48.26 15.12 30.17
N PHE A 17 -47.80 14.21 29.31
CA PHE A 17 -47.56 12.83 29.68
C PHE A 17 -46.25 12.74 30.47
N THR A 18 -46.36 12.75 31.79
CA THR A 18 -45.28 12.30 32.68
C THR A 18 -45.07 10.80 32.44
N HIS A 19 -43.94 10.44 31.83
CA HIS A 19 -43.54 9.03 31.72
C HIS A 19 -42.88 8.64 33.04
N ASP A 20 -43.63 8.02 33.94
CA ASP A 20 -43.04 7.31 35.08
C ASP A 20 -42.22 6.13 34.55
N ALA A 21 -40.90 6.19 34.76
CA ALA A 21 -39.97 5.14 34.40
C ALA A 21 -40.15 3.93 35.33
N LEU A 22 -41.12 3.08 35.04
CA LEU A 22 -41.20 1.74 35.60
C LEU A 22 -40.09 0.88 34.98
N ALA A 23 -39.31 0.20 35.83
CA ALA A 23 -38.31 -0.77 35.41
C ALA A 23 -38.95 -1.82 34.48
N ALA A 24 -38.54 -1.83 33.21
CA ALA A 24 -39.15 -2.69 32.22
C ALA A 24 -38.66 -4.14 32.40
N GLU A 25 -39.46 -4.99 33.05
CA GLU A 25 -39.27 -6.44 32.96
C GLU A 25 -39.88 -6.95 31.64
N PHE A 26 -39.03 -7.41 30.72
CA PHE A 26 -39.46 -7.95 29.43
C PHE A 26 -39.81 -9.44 29.54
N LYS A 27 -40.95 -9.83 28.97
CA LYS A 27 -41.53 -11.19 29.07
C LYS A 27 -40.59 -12.29 28.56
N ASP A 28 -39.80 -11.98 27.55
CA ASP A 28 -38.89 -12.88 26.84
C ASP A 28 -37.46 -12.88 27.39
N THR A 29 -37.21 -12.20 28.52
CA THR A 29 -35.87 -12.10 29.12
C THR A 29 -35.74 -12.73 30.50
N ALA A 30 -36.84 -13.25 31.07
CA ALA A 30 -36.91 -13.67 32.46
C ALA A 30 -35.80 -14.64 32.89
N ASN A 31 -35.45 -15.60 32.02
CA ASN A 31 -34.39 -16.60 32.21
C ASN A 31 -33.24 -16.46 31.19
N HIS A 32 -33.14 -15.31 30.51
CA HIS A 32 -32.14 -15.11 29.45
C HIS A 32 -30.76 -14.76 30.06
N TRP A 33 -29.68 -15.33 29.54
CA TRP A 33 -28.31 -15.15 30.06
C TRP A 33 -27.87 -13.67 30.10
N ALA A 34 -28.40 -12.85 29.18
CA ALA A 34 -28.12 -11.43 29.12
C ALA A 34 -29.06 -10.54 29.95
N LYS A 35 -29.97 -11.10 30.76
CA LYS A 35 -31.01 -10.35 31.50
C LYS A 35 -30.44 -9.16 32.29
N GLY A 36 -29.33 -9.36 32.99
CA GLY A 36 -28.69 -8.28 33.76
C GLY A 36 -28.27 -7.09 32.89
N TYR A 37 -27.61 -7.37 31.76
CA TYR A 37 -27.15 -6.35 30.81
C TYR A 37 -28.29 -5.67 30.07
N ILE A 38 -29.34 -6.42 29.74
CA ILE A 38 -30.56 -5.89 29.14
C ILE A 38 -31.24 -4.91 30.09
N ASN A 39 -31.41 -5.31 31.35
CA ASN A 39 -32.01 -4.46 32.38
C ASN A 39 -31.17 -3.20 32.61
N GLU A 40 -29.84 -3.30 32.63
CA GLU A 40 -28.97 -2.13 32.78
C GLU A 40 -29.22 -1.08 31.68
N LEU A 41 -29.13 -1.48 30.41
CA LEU A 41 -29.25 -0.55 29.29
C LEU A 41 -30.68 -0.03 29.09
N SER A 42 -31.68 -0.85 29.41
CA SER A 42 -33.07 -0.43 29.39
C SER A 42 -33.37 0.56 30.50
N ASN A 43 -32.88 0.32 31.73
CA ASN A 43 -33.09 1.23 32.87
C ASN A 43 -32.39 2.58 32.67
N ARG A 44 -31.23 2.59 32.00
CA ARG A 44 -30.55 3.83 31.58
C ARG A 44 -31.19 4.49 30.35
N GLY A 45 -32.19 3.87 29.74
CA GLY A 45 -32.87 4.39 28.56
C GLY A 45 -32.03 4.34 27.28
N TYR A 46 -30.94 3.59 27.23
CA TYR A 46 -30.08 3.50 26.04
C TYR A 46 -30.64 2.55 24.99
N LEU A 47 -31.20 1.40 25.42
CA LEU A 47 -31.83 0.43 24.53
C LEU A 47 -33.15 -0.05 25.12
N LEU A 48 -34.24 0.36 24.49
CA LEU A 48 -35.60 0.03 24.90
C LEU A 48 -36.08 -1.28 24.23
N GLY A 49 -37.04 -1.94 24.87
CA GLY A 49 -37.82 -3.02 24.25
C GLY A 49 -38.95 -2.49 23.36
N TYR A 50 -39.76 -3.41 22.87
CA TYR A 50 -40.88 -3.16 21.98
C TYR A 50 -42.17 -2.86 22.76
N GLN A 51 -43.13 -2.24 22.09
CA GLN A 51 -44.43 -1.85 22.67
C GLN A 51 -45.27 -3.05 23.15
N ASP A 52 -45.01 -4.25 22.64
CA ASP A 52 -45.67 -5.50 23.05
C ASP A 52 -45.16 -6.09 24.38
N GLY A 53 -44.15 -5.43 24.98
CA GLY A 53 -43.50 -5.85 26.23
C GLY A 53 -42.40 -6.89 26.05
N THR A 54 -41.91 -7.09 24.83
CA THR A 54 -40.75 -7.96 24.50
C THR A 54 -39.48 -7.14 24.32
N PHE A 55 -38.31 -7.77 24.48
CA PHE A 55 -37.01 -7.18 24.16
C PHE A 55 -36.41 -7.71 22.84
N GLN A 56 -36.77 -8.93 22.47
CA GLN A 56 -36.23 -9.73 21.36
C GLN A 56 -34.69 -9.91 21.47
N PRO A 57 -34.19 -10.56 22.54
CA PRO A 57 -32.75 -10.63 22.82
C PRO A 57 -31.93 -11.30 21.71
N ASP A 58 -32.50 -12.27 21.01
CA ASP A 58 -31.81 -13.03 19.96
C ASP A 58 -31.94 -12.43 18.56
N LYS A 59 -32.68 -11.32 18.42
CA LYS A 59 -32.78 -10.61 17.14
C LYS A 59 -31.44 -9.97 16.79
N VAL A 60 -31.00 -10.16 15.55
CA VAL A 60 -29.80 -9.50 14.98
C VAL A 60 -30.03 -8.00 14.86
N MET A 61 -29.03 -7.21 15.25
CA MET A 61 -29.08 -5.76 15.15
C MET A 61 -28.55 -5.25 13.82
N THR A 62 -29.13 -4.15 13.34
CA THR A 62 -28.56 -3.38 12.24
C THR A 62 -27.41 -2.49 12.71
N ARG A 63 -26.58 -2.03 11.77
CA ARG A 63 -25.53 -1.02 12.03
C ARG A 63 -26.10 0.25 12.63
N ALA A 64 -27.22 0.75 12.09
CA ALA A 64 -27.92 1.94 12.59
C ALA A 64 -28.41 1.77 14.03
N GLU A 65 -28.98 0.60 14.36
CA GLU A 65 -29.40 0.30 15.72
C GLU A 65 -28.21 0.27 16.67
N PHE A 66 -27.14 -0.45 16.32
CA PHE A 66 -25.97 -0.59 17.19
C PHE A 66 -25.31 0.77 17.48
N ILE A 67 -25.03 1.56 16.43
CA ILE A 67 -24.37 2.86 16.62
C ILE A 67 -25.23 3.85 17.40
N SER A 68 -26.54 3.82 17.19
CA SER A 68 -27.46 4.71 17.92
C SER A 68 -27.43 4.44 19.42
N VAL A 69 -27.33 3.16 19.83
CA VAL A 69 -27.21 2.79 21.25
C VAL A 69 -25.82 3.11 21.78
N LEU A 70 -24.76 2.84 21.00
CA LEU A 70 -23.39 3.19 21.39
C LEU A 70 -23.25 4.69 21.65
N LEU A 71 -23.76 5.55 20.77
CA LEU A 71 -23.70 7.00 20.96
C LEU A 71 -24.46 7.49 22.18
N ARG A 72 -25.59 6.85 22.53
CA ARG A 72 -26.29 7.13 23.78
C ARG A 72 -25.42 6.80 24.99
N CYS A 73 -24.67 5.70 24.93
CA CYS A 73 -23.71 5.32 25.96
C CYS A 73 -22.55 6.32 26.05
N VAL A 74 -21.96 6.71 24.91
CA VAL A 74 -20.84 7.67 24.82
C VAL A 74 -21.24 9.03 25.36
N ASN A 75 -22.38 9.56 24.92
CA ASN A 75 -22.87 10.89 25.28
C ASN A 75 -23.64 10.91 26.61
N ASN A 76 -23.76 9.76 27.29
CA ASN A 76 -24.60 9.56 28.48
C ASN A 76 -26.01 10.17 28.33
N SER A 77 -26.61 9.98 27.16
CA SER A 77 -27.89 10.60 26.79
C SER A 77 -28.93 9.51 26.51
N PRO A 78 -30.03 9.40 27.29
CA PRO A 78 -31.06 8.41 27.06
C PRO A 78 -31.77 8.65 25.73
N ALA A 79 -32.51 7.66 25.25
CA ALA A 79 -33.27 7.72 24.00
C ALA A 79 -34.35 8.82 24.05
N TYR A 80 -33.98 10.07 23.76
CA TYR A 80 -34.95 11.08 23.37
C TYR A 80 -35.44 10.73 21.96
N ASN A 81 -36.76 10.74 21.78
CA ASN A 81 -37.39 10.63 20.48
C ASN A 81 -36.95 11.81 19.61
N TYR A 82 -35.82 11.68 18.90
CA TYR A 82 -35.46 12.60 17.84
C TYR A 82 -36.55 12.52 16.79
N SER A 83 -37.40 13.55 16.77
CA SER A 83 -38.56 13.67 15.91
C SER A 83 -38.10 13.68 14.46
N TYR A 84 -38.76 12.82 13.67
CA TYR A 84 -38.59 12.60 12.24
C TYR A 84 -38.41 13.90 11.45
N THR A 85 -37.34 14.00 10.65
CA THR A 85 -37.49 14.67 9.36
C THR A 85 -38.31 13.76 8.46
N ILE A 86 -39.38 14.28 7.85
CA ILE A 86 -40.29 13.56 6.94
C ILE A 86 -39.54 13.02 5.70
N THR A 87 -38.31 13.47 5.49
CA THR A 87 -37.35 13.01 4.50
C THR A 87 -36.05 12.59 5.19
N GLY A 88 -35.61 11.35 4.96
CA GLY A 88 -34.35 10.80 5.51
C GLY A 88 -34.57 9.55 6.37
N HIS A 89 -33.48 8.91 6.79
CA HIS A 89 -33.53 7.73 7.64
C HIS A 89 -33.37 8.10 9.12
N TRP A 90 -34.12 7.41 9.99
CA TRP A 90 -34.26 7.76 11.42
C TRP A 90 -32.93 7.84 12.20
N ALA A 91 -31.90 7.14 11.74
CA ALA A 91 -30.58 7.10 12.37
C ALA A 91 -29.56 8.08 11.78
N ASP A 92 -29.93 8.89 10.77
CA ASP A 92 -28.95 9.72 10.04
C ASP A 92 -28.24 10.72 10.97
N SER A 93 -28.97 11.31 11.93
CA SER A 93 -28.37 12.25 12.90
C SER A 93 -27.33 11.59 13.80
N GLN A 94 -27.61 10.36 14.25
CA GLN A 94 -26.75 9.56 15.10
C GLN A 94 -25.54 9.08 14.30
N ILE A 95 -25.74 8.57 13.08
CA ILE A 95 -24.63 8.16 12.22
C ILE A 95 -23.70 9.36 11.96
N ASN A 96 -24.24 10.53 11.64
CA ASN A 96 -23.43 11.74 11.41
C ASN A 96 -22.66 12.18 12.66
N GLU A 97 -23.24 12.06 13.85
CA GLU A 97 -22.54 12.29 15.12
C GLU A 97 -21.39 11.29 15.32
N ALA A 98 -21.63 10.01 15.11
CA ALA A 98 -20.62 8.97 15.26
C ALA A 98 -19.47 9.14 14.29
N VAL A 99 -19.75 9.63 13.07
CA VAL A 99 -18.73 10.03 12.10
C VAL A 99 -17.91 11.20 12.63
N ARG A 100 -18.58 12.23 13.17
CA ARG A 100 -17.90 13.41 13.74
C ARG A 100 -16.99 13.05 14.91
N GLN A 101 -17.39 12.09 15.73
CA GLN A 101 -16.60 11.59 16.87
C GLN A 101 -15.52 10.57 16.47
N GLY A 102 -15.39 10.25 15.17
CA GLY A 102 -14.43 9.25 14.69
C GLY A 102 -14.76 7.81 15.07
N ILE A 103 -15.97 7.55 15.59
CA ILE A 103 -16.44 6.20 15.95
C ILE A 103 -16.78 5.40 14.68
N ILE A 104 -17.53 6.03 13.77
CA ILE A 104 -17.71 5.53 12.40
C ILE A 104 -16.68 6.21 11.52
N VAL A 105 -15.84 5.40 10.88
CA VAL A 105 -15.01 5.89 9.80
C VAL A 105 -15.73 5.54 8.51
N LEU A 106 -16.37 6.53 7.86
CA LEU A 106 -17.09 6.33 6.58
C LEU A 106 -16.22 5.65 5.53
N SER A 107 -14.91 5.76 5.72
CA SER A 107 -13.85 5.11 4.99
C SER A 107 -13.96 3.58 4.90
N GLU A 108 -14.54 2.97 5.91
CA GLU A 108 -14.63 1.51 6.00
C GLU A 108 -15.88 0.95 5.31
N TYR A 109 -16.70 1.84 4.73
CA TYR A 109 -17.98 1.54 4.11
C TYR A 109 -18.04 2.08 2.67
N PRO A 110 -17.24 1.53 1.74
CA PRO A 110 -17.10 2.07 0.37
C PRO A 110 -18.39 2.00 -0.45
N GLN A 111 -19.26 1.03 -0.17
CA GLN A 111 -20.59 0.88 -0.79
C GLN A 111 -21.69 1.62 0.01
N GLY A 112 -21.29 2.61 0.82
CA GLY A 112 -22.13 3.27 1.81
C GLY A 112 -22.22 2.50 3.12
N PHE A 113 -22.55 3.21 4.21
CA PHE A 113 -22.65 2.62 5.56
C PHE A 113 -23.68 1.49 5.63
N ASN A 114 -24.64 1.43 4.70
CA ASN A 114 -25.65 0.38 4.62
C ASN A 114 -26.32 0.18 5.99
N LYS A 115 -26.88 1.30 6.48
CA LYS A 115 -27.42 1.51 7.83
C LYS A 115 -28.38 0.41 8.33
N ASP A 116 -29.16 -0.19 7.43
CA ASP A 116 -30.11 -1.25 7.75
C ASP A 116 -29.55 -2.68 7.64
N SER A 117 -28.29 -2.84 7.23
CA SER A 117 -27.64 -4.15 7.22
C SER A 117 -27.25 -4.59 8.63
N ALA A 118 -27.25 -5.92 8.84
CA ALA A 118 -26.78 -6.52 10.07
C ALA A 118 -25.33 -6.13 10.37
N ILE A 119 -25.04 -5.76 11.61
CA ILE A 119 -23.67 -5.47 12.06
C ILE A 119 -22.94 -6.76 12.43
N ASN A 120 -21.71 -6.92 11.96
CA ASN A 120 -20.86 -8.03 12.37
C ASN A 120 -20.02 -7.70 13.60
N ARG A 121 -19.42 -8.73 14.20
CA ARG A 121 -18.63 -8.62 15.43
C ARG A 121 -17.38 -7.78 15.29
N ALA A 122 -16.71 -7.84 14.14
CA ALA A 122 -15.52 -7.06 13.86
C ALA A 122 -15.81 -5.55 13.76
N GLU A 123 -16.89 -5.17 13.08
CA GLU A 123 -17.35 -3.78 12.98
C GLU A 123 -17.72 -3.22 14.34
N ALA A 124 -18.46 -3.98 15.14
CA ALA A 124 -18.80 -3.57 16.49
C ALA A 124 -17.55 -3.40 17.38
N ALA A 125 -16.56 -4.30 17.25
CA ALA A 125 -15.28 -4.18 17.96
C ALA A 125 -14.59 -2.86 17.63
N ALA A 126 -14.48 -2.51 16.35
CA ALA A 126 -13.89 -1.24 15.92
C ALA A 126 -14.63 -0.03 16.49
N MET A 127 -15.97 -0.03 16.41
CA MET A 127 -16.78 1.08 16.94
C MET A 127 -16.60 1.27 18.44
N VAL A 128 -16.66 0.20 19.24
CA VAL A 128 -16.57 0.32 20.72
C VAL A 128 -15.16 0.64 21.21
N VAL A 129 -14.13 0.16 20.50
CA VAL A 129 -12.73 0.48 20.82
C VAL A 129 -12.44 1.95 20.51
N ARG A 130 -12.91 2.47 19.37
CA ARG A 130 -12.80 3.90 19.03
C ARG A 130 -13.57 4.78 20.00
N ALA A 131 -14.77 4.35 20.40
CA ALA A 131 -15.57 5.06 21.40
C ALA A 131 -14.88 5.13 22.77
N LEU A 132 -13.91 4.26 23.07
CA LEU A 132 -13.05 4.35 24.26
C LEU A 132 -11.81 5.22 24.06
N GLY A 133 -11.61 5.78 22.87
CA GLY A 133 -10.40 6.51 22.50
C GLY A 133 -9.16 5.60 22.40
N ARG A 134 -9.35 4.31 22.08
CA ARG A 134 -8.26 3.35 21.93
C ARG A 134 -7.92 3.13 20.45
N GLN A 135 -6.66 2.85 20.20
CA GLN A 135 -6.10 2.56 18.89
C GLN A 135 -6.05 1.04 18.64
N PRO A 136 -6.06 0.56 17.39
CA PRO A 136 -5.92 -0.85 17.09
C PRO A 136 -4.51 -1.35 17.45
N ASP A 137 -4.41 -2.59 17.92
CA ASP A 137 -3.12 -3.21 18.28
C ASP A 137 -3.09 -4.67 17.78
N TYR A 138 -2.07 -4.98 16.99
CA TYR A 138 -1.93 -6.28 16.32
C TYR A 138 -1.15 -7.31 17.15
N THR A 139 -0.62 -6.92 18.31
CA THR A 139 0.31 -7.73 19.11
C THR A 139 -0.37 -8.65 20.14
N TYR A 140 -1.63 -8.38 20.52
CA TYR A 140 -2.33 -9.16 21.56
C TYR A 140 -2.77 -10.56 21.13
N ALA A 141 -3.15 -11.39 22.11
CA ALA A 141 -3.38 -12.85 22.06
C ALA A 141 -4.20 -13.40 20.88
N SER A 142 -3.94 -14.66 20.54
CA SER A 142 -4.54 -15.43 19.45
C SER A 142 -5.87 -16.12 19.82
N PHE A 143 -6.82 -16.09 18.89
CA PHE A 143 -8.04 -16.90 18.91
C PHE A 143 -7.80 -18.23 18.17
N LYS A 144 -8.71 -19.20 18.30
CA LYS A 144 -8.62 -20.42 17.47
C LYS A 144 -8.78 -20.13 15.97
N ASP A 145 -9.61 -19.16 15.62
CA ASP A 145 -9.83 -18.67 14.25
C ASP A 145 -8.86 -17.54 13.87
N ASN A 146 -7.61 -17.61 14.33
CA ASN A 146 -6.62 -16.52 14.16
C ASN A 146 -6.36 -16.16 12.69
N GLU A 147 -6.42 -17.12 11.78
CA GLU A 147 -6.28 -16.87 10.34
C GLU A 147 -7.41 -15.97 9.82
N THR A 148 -8.65 -16.28 10.19
CA THR A 148 -9.83 -15.46 9.84
C THR A 148 -9.79 -14.09 10.52
N VAL A 149 -9.31 -14.01 11.76
CA VAL A 149 -9.12 -12.74 12.47
C VAL A 149 -8.04 -11.90 11.81
N ASN A 150 -6.89 -12.47 11.46
CA ASN A 150 -5.77 -11.77 10.83
C ASN A 150 -6.11 -11.24 9.44
N ALA A 151 -6.90 -11.99 8.67
CA ALA A 151 -7.38 -11.56 7.36
C ALA A 151 -8.48 -10.48 7.46
N ASN A 152 -9.04 -10.22 8.65
CA ASN A 152 -10.10 -9.24 8.82
C ASN A 152 -9.52 -7.81 8.91
N PRO A 153 -10.08 -6.81 8.19
CA PRO A 153 -9.62 -5.43 8.24
C PRO A 153 -9.60 -4.80 9.64
N TYR A 154 -10.39 -5.33 10.58
CA TYR A 154 -10.48 -4.86 11.95
C TYR A 154 -9.65 -5.69 12.93
N ALA A 155 -8.68 -6.51 12.48
CA ALA A 155 -7.89 -7.41 13.30
C ALA A 155 -7.31 -6.75 14.57
N GLY A 156 -6.72 -5.56 14.43
CA GLY A 156 -6.15 -4.83 15.56
C GLY A 156 -7.23 -4.35 16.56
N TYR A 157 -8.41 -3.96 16.08
CA TYR A 157 -9.52 -3.59 16.96
C TYR A 157 -10.15 -4.80 17.65
N ILE A 158 -10.21 -5.95 16.97
CA ILE A 158 -10.67 -7.22 17.55
C ILE A 158 -9.80 -7.60 18.75
N ARG A 159 -8.47 -7.53 18.56
CA ARG A 159 -7.47 -7.81 19.59
C ARG A 159 -7.58 -6.86 20.79
N VAL A 160 -7.73 -5.56 20.53
CA VAL A 160 -7.93 -4.57 21.61
C VAL A 160 -9.26 -4.73 22.32
N ALA A 161 -10.35 -5.02 21.60
CA ALA A 161 -11.65 -5.28 22.20
C ALA A 161 -11.62 -6.50 23.13
N HIS A 162 -10.81 -7.51 22.81
CA HIS A 162 -10.57 -8.65 23.68
C HIS A 162 -9.72 -8.29 24.88
N GLN A 163 -8.61 -7.59 24.67
CA GLN A 163 -7.70 -7.16 25.73
C GLN A 163 -8.40 -6.25 26.76
N GLU A 164 -9.26 -5.35 26.29
CA GLU A 164 -10.07 -4.47 27.13
C GLU A 164 -11.28 -5.19 27.75
N GLY A 165 -11.49 -6.47 27.42
CA GLY A 165 -12.59 -7.28 27.94
C GLY A 165 -13.97 -6.87 27.41
N LEU A 166 -14.04 -6.06 26.36
CA LEU A 166 -15.28 -5.64 25.71
C LEU A 166 -15.92 -6.83 24.99
N ILE A 167 -15.11 -7.57 24.22
CA ILE A 167 -15.54 -8.75 23.48
C ILE A 167 -14.55 -9.89 23.74
N THR A 168 -14.95 -10.83 24.58
CA THR A 168 -14.06 -11.89 25.09
C THR A 168 -13.90 -13.10 24.16
N GLY A 169 -14.60 -13.15 23.04
CA GLY A 169 -14.72 -14.35 22.20
C GLY A 169 -15.84 -15.30 22.66
N TYR A 170 -16.02 -16.40 21.94
CA TYR A 170 -16.98 -17.45 22.26
C TYR A 170 -16.37 -18.53 23.17
N PRO A 171 -17.18 -19.33 23.89
CA PRO A 171 -16.69 -20.40 24.76
C PRO A 171 -15.86 -21.48 24.03
N ASP A 172 -16.02 -21.61 22.72
CA ASP A 172 -15.23 -22.53 21.89
C ASP A 172 -13.79 -22.02 21.64
N GLY A 173 -13.49 -20.77 21.98
CA GLY A 173 -12.18 -20.14 21.81
C GLY A 173 -12.03 -19.34 20.51
N GLU A 174 -13.10 -19.18 19.73
CA GLU A 174 -13.10 -18.39 18.49
C GLU A 174 -13.64 -16.97 18.71
N PHE A 175 -13.21 -16.03 17.87
CA PHE A 175 -13.79 -14.69 17.82
C PHE A 175 -15.01 -14.61 16.90
N LYS A 176 -14.97 -15.30 15.75
CA LYS A 176 -15.95 -15.30 14.66
C LYS A 176 -16.26 -13.90 14.13
N PRO A 177 -15.29 -13.23 13.46
CA PRO A 177 -15.38 -11.79 13.14
C PRO A 177 -16.55 -11.41 12.23
N TYR A 178 -16.99 -12.31 11.35
CA TYR A 178 -18.08 -12.07 10.40
C TYR A 178 -19.47 -12.46 10.94
N ASN A 179 -19.56 -13.08 12.11
CA ASN A 179 -20.86 -13.38 12.71
C ASN A 179 -21.58 -12.08 13.10
N TYR A 180 -22.90 -12.07 12.92
CA TYR A 180 -23.73 -10.93 13.31
C TYR A 180 -23.98 -10.88 14.81
N ILE A 181 -24.21 -9.67 15.32
CA ILE A 181 -24.48 -9.43 16.73
C ILE A 181 -25.99 -9.42 17.01
N THR A 182 -26.41 -10.17 18.02
CA THR A 182 -27.77 -10.08 18.56
C THR A 182 -27.93 -8.91 19.54
N ARG A 183 -29.17 -8.47 19.77
CA ARG A 183 -29.49 -7.42 20.76
C ARG A 183 -28.93 -7.73 22.15
N ALA A 184 -29.00 -8.99 22.60
CA ALA A 184 -28.42 -9.43 23.85
C ALA A 184 -26.90 -9.32 23.88
N GLN A 185 -26.22 -9.72 22.80
CA GLN A 185 -24.77 -9.58 22.69
C GLN A 185 -24.36 -8.10 22.68
N ALA A 186 -25.08 -7.24 21.96
CA ALA A 186 -24.85 -5.80 21.99
C ALA A 186 -24.99 -5.23 23.40
N CYS A 187 -26.00 -5.67 24.17
CA CYS A 187 -26.16 -5.23 25.56
C CYS A 187 -24.93 -5.53 26.42
N VAL A 188 -24.35 -6.72 26.27
CA VAL A 188 -23.15 -7.13 27.01
C VAL A 188 -21.96 -6.28 26.63
N ILE A 189 -21.73 -6.06 25.33
CA ILE A 189 -20.62 -5.27 24.82
C ILE A 189 -20.72 -3.83 25.32
N LEU A 190 -21.91 -3.22 25.24
CA LEU A 190 -22.14 -1.82 25.60
C LEU A 190 -22.14 -1.58 27.11
N SER A 191 -22.59 -2.55 27.91
CA SER A 191 -22.42 -2.51 29.38
C SER A 191 -20.94 -2.58 29.79
N ARG A 192 -20.15 -3.44 29.13
CA ARG A 192 -18.70 -3.51 29.34
C ARG A 192 -18.01 -2.20 28.93
N TYR A 193 -18.42 -1.62 27.81
CA TYR A 193 -18.00 -0.28 27.40
C TYR A 193 -18.27 0.76 28.49
N LEU A 194 -19.51 0.84 29.01
CA LEU A 194 -19.88 1.78 30.07
C LEU A 194 -19.03 1.57 31.33
N THR A 195 -18.80 0.32 31.72
CA THR A 195 -17.94 -0.01 32.87
C THR A 195 -16.52 0.50 32.65
N LYS A 196 -15.95 0.31 31.46
CA LYS A 196 -14.60 0.77 31.13
C LYS A 196 -14.49 2.29 31.00
N ALA A 197 -15.45 2.94 30.36
CA ALA A 197 -15.50 4.39 30.22
C ALA A 197 -15.60 5.08 31.59
N ASN A 198 -16.39 4.55 32.53
CA ASN A 198 -16.53 5.09 33.88
C ASN A 198 -15.27 4.90 34.76
N ASN A 199 -14.48 3.84 34.51
CA ASN A 199 -13.25 3.59 35.27
C ASN A 199 -12.06 4.47 34.82
N ASN A 200 -12.13 5.07 33.63
CA ASN A 200 -11.11 6.01 33.10
C ASN A 200 -11.36 7.47 33.52
N SER A 201 -12.27 7.76 34.45
CA SER A 201 -12.56 9.13 34.92
C SER A 201 -11.52 9.76 35.87
N TYR A 202 -10.29 9.23 35.96
CA TYR A 202 -9.16 9.94 36.57
C TYR A 202 -8.31 10.61 35.47
N TYR A 203 -8.42 11.94 35.41
CA TYR A 203 -7.82 12.90 34.45
C TYR A 203 -8.61 13.21 33.18
N TYR A 204 -9.78 13.85 33.35
CA TYR A 204 -10.27 14.85 32.40
C TYR A 204 -10.22 16.23 33.06
N ASN A 205 -9.19 17.02 32.73
CA ASN A 205 -9.26 18.46 32.91
C ASN A 205 -9.66 19.06 31.55
N TYR A 206 -10.97 19.12 31.33
CA TYR A 206 -11.58 19.80 30.20
C TYR A 206 -11.69 21.29 30.55
N ASN A 207 -10.64 22.06 30.30
CA ASN A 207 -10.78 23.50 30.09
C ASN A 207 -10.81 23.74 28.58
N GLN A 208 -12.01 23.66 28.00
CA GLN A 208 -12.31 24.36 26.75
C GLN A 208 -12.60 25.82 27.11
N PRO A 209 -11.85 26.81 26.61
CA PRO A 209 -12.33 28.18 26.65
C PRO A 209 -13.42 28.31 25.59
N TYR A 210 -14.59 28.74 26.03
CA TYR A 210 -15.56 29.44 25.19
C TYR A 210 -14.82 30.61 24.51
N ILE A 211 -14.65 30.56 23.19
CA ILE A 211 -14.31 31.76 22.41
C ILE A 211 -15.55 32.13 21.59
N SER A 212 -16.20 33.17 22.11
CA SER A 212 -17.10 34.09 21.44
C SER A 212 -16.55 34.54 20.09
N ASP A 213 -17.46 34.74 19.14
CA ASP A 213 -17.28 35.49 17.90
C ASP A 213 -16.22 36.60 18.03
N TYR A 214 -15.08 36.44 17.36
CA TYR A 214 -14.30 37.51 16.74
C TYR A 214 -13.34 36.87 15.73
N ILE A 215 -13.57 37.15 14.45
CA ILE A 215 -12.60 36.98 13.37
C ILE A 215 -11.35 37.81 13.75
N THR A 216 -10.19 37.18 14.00
CA THR A 216 -8.86 37.74 13.69
C THR A 216 -7.78 36.63 13.60
N THR A 217 -7.32 36.44 12.37
CA THR A 217 -6.10 35.79 11.86
C THR A 217 -5.02 35.25 12.83
N SER A 218 -4.95 33.93 12.94
CA SER A 218 -3.73 33.13 12.72
C SER A 218 -4.18 31.74 12.21
N PRO A 219 -3.71 31.25 11.06
CA PRO A 219 -4.38 30.17 10.35
C PRO A 219 -4.33 28.89 11.18
N ALA A 220 -5.49 28.38 11.57
CA ALA A 220 -5.61 26.99 12.02
C ALA A 220 -4.94 26.12 10.96
N THR A 221 -3.83 25.47 11.31
CA THR A 221 -3.11 24.58 10.39
C THR A 221 -4.08 23.48 10.02
N LYS A 222 -4.70 23.61 8.85
CA LYS A 222 -5.57 22.60 8.27
C LYS A 222 -4.70 21.37 8.08
N ARG A 223 -5.12 20.19 8.54
CA ARG A 223 -4.39 18.93 8.37
C ARG A 223 -5.13 18.03 7.40
N ILE A 224 -4.45 17.00 6.88
CA ILE A 224 -5.08 16.01 6.00
C ILE A 224 -6.04 15.15 6.83
N ALA A 225 -7.32 15.21 6.51
CA ALA A 225 -8.38 14.56 7.29
C ALA A 225 -8.74 13.16 6.77
N THR A 226 -8.44 12.89 5.50
CA THR A 226 -8.77 11.62 4.82
C THR A 226 -7.78 11.38 3.70
N LEU A 227 -7.45 10.10 3.45
CA LEU A 227 -6.78 9.64 2.25
C LEU A 227 -7.51 8.40 1.72
N SER A 228 -8.03 8.50 0.50
CA SER A 228 -8.70 7.40 -0.20
C SER A 228 -8.02 7.17 -1.54
N VAL A 229 -7.56 5.96 -1.80
CA VAL A 229 -6.76 5.62 -2.98
C VAL A 229 -7.14 4.21 -3.42
N ASP A 230 -7.45 4.05 -4.71
CA ASP A 230 -7.82 2.77 -5.33
C ASP A 230 -8.93 1.99 -4.60
N GLY A 231 -9.88 2.72 -4.01
CA GLY A 231 -10.99 2.14 -3.24
C GLY A 231 -10.63 1.75 -1.80
N TYR A 232 -9.36 1.83 -1.42
CA TYR A 232 -8.88 1.67 -0.05
C TYR A 232 -8.80 3.02 0.66
N ARG A 233 -8.90 2.97 1.98
CA ARG A 233 -8.92 4.17 2.82
C ARG A 233 -7.94 4.03 3.97
N TYR A 234 -7.16 5.08 4.15
CA TYR A 234 -5.99 5.07 5.03
C TYR A 234 -6.17 6.10 6.14
N ASN A 235 -5.82 5.69 7.36
CA ASN A 235 -5.77 6.60 8.48
C ASN A 235 -4.44 7.39 8.44
N PRO A 236 -4.47 8.74 8.32
CA PRO A 236 -3.27 9.56 8.25
C PRO A 236 -2.29 9.39 9.43
N GLU A 237 -2.74 8.90 10.59
CA GLU A 237 -1.87 8.61 11.75
C GLU A 237 -0.91 7.43 11.51
N TYR A 238 -1.19 6.58 10.51
CA TYR A 238 -0.43 5.37 10.21
C TYR A 238 0.14 5.33 8.79
N VAL A 239 0.03 6.44 8.06
CA VAL A 239 0.62 6.58 6.73
C VAL A 239 1.95 7.31 6.88
N ASN A 240 3.06 6.61 6.63
CA ASN A 240 4.38 7.21 6.63
C ASN A 240 4.52 8.19 5.45
N ILE A 241 5.06 9.37 5.71
CA ILE A 241 5.53 10.27 4.65
C ILE A 241 6.97 9.89 4.31
N TYR A 242 7.25 9.86 3.02
CA TYR A 242 8.60 9.74 2.47
C TYR A 242 8.98 11.09 1.86
N ILE A 243 10.23 11.50 2.07
CA ILE A 243 10.78 12.75 1.58
C ILE A 243 11.99 12.38 0.71
N ASP A 244 12.02 12.84 -0.53
CA ASP A 244 13.04 12.48 -1.52
C ASP A 244 13.18 10.94 -1.66
N ASN A 245 12.05 10.24 -1.67
CA ASN A 245 11.95 8.76 -1.72
C ASN A 245 12.61 8.03 -0.55
N LYS A 246 12.92 8.71 0.56
CA LYS A 246 13.46 8.11 1.78
C LYS A 246 12.41 8.12 2.90
N PRO A 247 12.36 7.07 3.74
CA PRO A 247 11.44 7.05 4.88
C PRO A 247 11.75 8.23 5.80
N SER A 248 10.72 9.00 6.15
CA SER A 248 10.83 10.03 7.18
C SER A 248 10.34 9.51 8.53
N PHE A 249 10.55 10.30 9.59
CA PHE A 249 9.96 10.05 10.92
C PHE A 249 8.55 10.64 11.09
N TYR A 250 7.96 11.17 10.01
CA TYR A 250 6.68 11.86 10.02
C TYR A 250 5.58 11.00 9.41
N TYR A 251 4.41 11.06 10.03
CA TYR A 251 3.17 10.50 9.50
C TYR A 251 2.39 11.57 8.73
N LEU A 252 1.46 11.14 7.89
CA LEU A 252 0.60 12.05 7.14
C LEU A 252 -0.18 13.00 8.06
N SER A 253 -0.51 12.55 9.27
CA SER A 253 -1.15 13.37 10.31
C SER A 253 -0.28 14.52 10.84
N ASP A 254 1.04 14.49 10.62
CA ASP A 254 1.99 15.53 10.98
C ASP A 254 2.12 16.62 9.91
N ALA A 255 1.58 16.39 8.71
CA ALA A 255 1.60 17.37 7.63
C ALA A 255 0.59 18.50 7.86
N GLU A 256 1.08 19.73 7.84
CA GLU A 256 0.26 20.94 7.91
C GLU A 256 0.02 21.51 6.52
N ILE A 257 -1.24 21.78 6.19
CA ILE A 257 -1.63 22.37 4.91
C ILE A 257 -1.37 23.87 4.98
N VAL A 258 -0.36 24.32 4.24
CA VAL A 258 -0.07 25.75 4.04
C VAL A 258 -0.92 26.27 2.87
N SER A 259 -1.03 25.50 1.79
CA SER A 259 -1.90 25.80 0.63
C SER A 259 -2.25 24.52 -0.14
N ALA A 260 -3.00 24.63 -1.25
CA ALA A 260 -3.27 23.51 -2.15
C ALA A 260 -1.98 22.85 -2.68
N ASN A 261 -0.88 23.59 -2.78
CA ASN A 261 0.38 23.13 -3.39
C ASN A 261 1.55 23.10 -2.41
N ILE A 262 1.31 23.34 -1.11
CA ILE A 262 2.38 23.41 -0.10
C ILE A 262 1.95 22.70 1.18
N LEU A 263 2.74 21.70 1.58
CA LEU A 263 2.66 21.06 2.89
C LEU A 263 3.85 21.50 3.74
N ARG A 264 3.62 21.67 5.05
CA ARG A 264 4.68 21.91 6.03
C ARG A 264 4.84 20.69 6.92
N ILE A 265 6.03 20.12 6.96
CA ILE A 265 6.36 18.91 7.72
C ILE A 265 7.61 19.20 8.55
N GLY A 266 7.55 18.98 9.87
CA GLY A 266 8.68 19.28 10.76
C GLY A 266 9.12 20.75 10.77
N GLY A 267 8.22 21.68 10.39
CA GLY A 267 8.53 23.11 10.27
C GLY A 267 9.14 23.54 8.93
N VAL A 268 9.37 22.62 8.00
CA VAL A 268 9.90 22.89 6.65
C VAL A 268 8.76 22.87 5.63
N ASN A 269 8.75 23.84 4.70
CA ASN A 269 7.77 23.88 3.61
C ASN A 269 8.24 23.02 2.43
N TYR A 270 7.36 22.17 1.92
CA TYR A 270 7.55 21.35 0.73
C TYR A 270 6.56 21.78 -0.34
N TYR A 271 7.07 22.10 -1.53
CA TYR A 271 6.25 22.46 -2.69
C TYR A 271 5.87 21.18 -3.42
N LEU A 272 4.57 20.91 -3.54
CA LEU A 272 4.07 19.66 -4.14
C LEU A 272 4.39 19.55 -5.64
N SER A 273 4.74 20.67 -6.29
CA SER A 273 5.29 20.68 -7.66
C SER A 273 6.61 19.96 -7.81
N ASP A 274 7.41 19.90 -6.75
CA ASP A 274 8.71 19.24 -6.74
C ASP A 274 8.53 17.71 -6.65
N LYS A 275 7.33 17.27 -6.22
CA LYS A 275 6.87 15.87 -6.13
C LYS A 275 7.86 14.98 -5.36
N ASN A 276 8.53 15.56 -4.37
CA ASN A 276 9.44 14.89 -3.46
C ASN A 276 8.77 14.29 -2.22
N LEU A 277 7.45 14.48 -2.06
CA LEU A 277 6.67 13.88 -1.00
C LEU A 277 5.87 12.69 -1.52
N SER A 278 6.01 11.54 -0.87
CA SER A 278 5.24 10.34 -1.18
C SER A 278 4.73 9.61 0.07
N LEU A 279 3.78 8.71 -0.14
CA LEU A 279 3.13 7.91 0.90
C LEU A 279 3.24 6.44 0.53
N LYS A 280 3.51 5.56 1.51
CA LYS A 280 3.44 4.11 1.30
C LYS A 280 2.06 3.58 1.71
N LEU A 281 1.35 2.95 0.79
CA LEU A 281 -0.05 2.55 0.95
C LEU A 281 -0.26 1.12 0.41
N GLN A 282 -0.76 0.21 1.26
CA GLN A 282 -0.91 -1.24 1.01
C GLN A 282 0.40 -1.98 0.72
N ASP A 283 1.10 -1.62 -0.35
CA ASP A 283 2.48 -2.02 -0.68
C ASP A 283 3.14 -1.02 -1.65
N ASP A 284 2.35 -0.23 -2.38
CA ASP A 284 2.81 0.74 -3.37
C ASP A 284 3.11 2.14 -2.78
N TYR A 285 3.87 2.94 -3.53
CA TYR A 285 4.11 4.35 -3.24
C TYR A 285 3.15 5.27 -4.02
N TYR A 286 2.84 6.42 -3.44
CA TYR A 286 1.95 7.43 -4.02
C TYR A 286 2.53 8.83 -3.84
N THR A 287 2.82 9.52 -4.93
CA THR A 287 3.27 10.92 -4.92
C THR A 287 2.12 11.85 -4.57
N ILE A 288 2.38 12.81 -3.68
CA ILE A 288 1.39 13.82 -3.30
C ILE A 288 1.39 14.96 -4.32
N ASN A 289 0.34 15.08 -5.13
CA ASN A 289 0.26 16.06 -6.21
C ASN A 289 -0.30 17.41 -5.74
N GLN A 290 -1.39 17.36 -4.97
CA GLN A 290 -2.08 18.55 -4.48
C GLN A 290 -2.95 18.21 -3.27
N VAL A 291 -3.23 19.21 -2.46
CA VAL A 291 -4.27 19.18 -1.44
C VAL A 291 -5.56 19.72 -2.06
N TYR A 292 -6.64 18.94 -1.99
CA TYR A 292 -7.95 19.37 -2.43
C TYR A 292 -9.03 19.18 -1.36
N TRP A 293 -10.17 19.82 -1.55
CA TRP A 293 -11.24 19.89 -0.56
C TRP A 293 -12.48 19.15 -1.05
N VAL A 294 -13.00 18.24 -0.23
CA VAL A 294 -14.26 17.54 -0.47
C VAL A 294 -15.16 17.75 0.74
N ASN A 295 -16.34 18.34 0.54
CA ASN A 295 -17.31 18.61 1.61
C ASN A 295 -16.70 19.35 2.83
N GLY A 296 -15.76 20.27 2.59
CA GLY A 296 -15.08 21.03 3.64
C GLY A 296 -13.94 20.30 4.37
N MET A 297 -13.61 19.07 3.97
CA MET A 297 -12.47 18.29 4.49
C MET A 297 -11.31 18.27 3.48
N ALA A 298 -10.09 18.44 3.97
CA ALA A 298 -8.89 18.34 3.15
C ALA A 298 -8.46 16.89 2.96
N THR A 299 -8.15 16.56 1.71
CA THR A 299 -7.61 15.26 1.28
C THR A 299 -6.46 15.53 0.32
N LEU A 300 -5.72 14.47 -0.03
CA LEU A 300 -4.67 14.53 -1.03
C LEU A 300 -5.14 13.94 -2.34
N ASP A 301 -4.81 14.64 -3.42
CA ASP A 301 -4.73 14.04 -4.74
C ASP A 301 -3.36 13.41 -4.79
N VAL A 302 -3.37 12.09 -4.87
CA VAL A 302 -2.17 11.31 -5.00
C VAL A 302 -2.28 10.52 -6.27
N SER A 303 -1.24 10.58 -7.07
CA SER A 303 -1.07 9.62 -8.15
C SER A 303 -0.30 8.46 -7.56
N LYS A 304 -0.75 7.25 -7.88
CA LYS A 304 0.11 6.07 -7.72
C LYS A 304 1.44 6.41 -8.34
N GLY A 305 2.47 6.25 -7.55
CA GLY A 305 3.78 6.55 -8.01
C GLY A 305 4.88 6.11 -7.07
N ARG A 306 5.90 5.50 -7.67
CA ARG A 306 7.12 6.29 -7.86
C ARG A 306 6.79 7.43 -8.84
N TYR A 307 7.53 8.52 -8.85
CA TYR A 307 7.56 9.32 -10.07
C TYR A 307 7.73 8.37 -11.28
N ARG A 308 6.67 8.18 -12.07
CA ARG A 308 6.78 8.10 -13.52
C ARG A 308 7.00 9.54 -13.96
N THR A 309 8.24 10.00 -13.84
CA THR A 309 8.78 10.64 -15.03
C THR A 309 9.42 9.58 -15.90
N ASP A 310 10.00 8.54 -15.29
CA ASP A 310 10.73 7.49 -16.01
C ASP A 310 10.66 6.22 -15.13
N ASP A 311 10.24 5.05 -15.64
CA ASP A 311 10.04 3.80 -14.86
C ASP A 311 11.34 3.10 -14.38
N TYR A 312 12.23 3.82 -13.70
CA TYR A 312 13.60 3.37 -13.44
C TYR A 312 13.74 2.66 -12.08
N TRP A 313 14.30 1.45 -12.09
CA TRP A 313 14.76 0.71 -10.91
C TRP A 313 16.28 0.80 -10.82
N TYR A 314 16.81 1.22 -9.68
CA TYR A 314 18.24 1.31 -9.37
C TYR A 314 18.51 0.61 -8.03
N ASP A 315 19.77 0.30 -7.73
CA ASP A 315 20.22 -0.41 -6.51
C ASP A 315 19.41 -1.69 -6.23
N ILE A 316 19.17 -2.50 -7.28
CA ILE A 316 18.24 -3.63 -7.23
C ILE A 316 18.83 -4.76 -6.37
N SER A 317 18.00 -5.36 -5.53
CA SER A 317 18.37 -6.48 -4.66
C SER A 317 17.52 -7.73 -4.92
N LEU A 318 17.97 -8.91 -4.48
CA LEU A 318 17.19 -10.15 -4.63
C LEU A 318 15.80 -10.07 -3.97
N SER A 319 15.63 -9.24 -2.93
CA SER A 319 14.31 -9.03 -2.31
C SER A 319 13.32 -8.31 -3.22
N ASP A 320 13.81 -7.56 -4.20
CA ASP A 320 13.00 -6.85 -5.20
C ASP A 320 12.52 -7.80 -6.31
N ILE A 321 13.04 -9.03 -6.36
CA ILE A 321 12.65 -10.01 -7.38
C ILE A 321 11.47 -10.85 -6.87
N TYR A 322 10.38 -10.86 -7.64
CA TYR A 322 9.23 -11.73 -7.40
C TYR A 322 9.52 -13.14 -7.87
N ALA A 323 9.99 -13.27 -9.12
CA ALA A 323 10.32 -14.53 -9.75
C ALA A 323 11.14 -14.30 -11.04
N VAL A 324 11.92 -15.31 -11.41
CA VAL A 324 12.46 -15.46 -12.76
C VAL A 324 11.69 -16.61 -13.42
N TYR A 325 11.14 -16.43 -14.61
CA TYR A 325 10.39 -17.46 -15.34
C TYR A 325 11.12 -17.91 -16.60
N ASP A 326 11.03 -19.20 -16.91
CA ASP A 326 11.36 -19.69 -18.25
C ASP A 326 10.22 -19.43 -19.26
N ARG A 327 10.48 -19.65 -20.54
CA ARG A 327 9.50 -19.52 -21.64
C ARG A 327 8.27 -20.42 -21.47
N ASN A 328 8.33 -21.46 -20.64
CA ASN A 328 7.21 -22.33 -20.32
C ASN A 328 6.40 -21.83 -19.11
N GLY A 329 6.73 -20.66 -18.56
CA GLY A 329 6.11 -20.08 -17.38
C GLY A 329 6.49 -20.78 -16.08
N ARG A 330 7.57 -21.59 -16.07
CA ARG A 330 8.05 -22.27 -14.86
C ARG A 330 8.94 -21.32 -14.08
N SER A 331 8.60 -21.13 -12.80
CA SER A 331 9.41 -20.31 -11.90
C SER A 331 10.75 -20.99 -11.62
N ILE A 332 11.83 -20.27 -11.91
CA ILE A 332 13.18 -20.58 -11.46
C ILE A 332 13.23 -20.15 -9.99
N THR A 333 13.09 -21.13 -9.09
CA THR A 333 13.07 -20.91 -7.65
C THR A 333 14.49 -21.02 -7.05
N ARG A 334 14.67 -20.55 -5.81
CA ARG A 334 15.95 -20.58 -5.07
C ARG A 334 17.05 -19.80 -5.80
N LEU A 335 16.90 -18.48 -5.79
CA LEU A 335 17.82 -17.49 -6.34
C LEU A 335 18.83 -17.18 -5.23
N ASP A 336 20.07 -17.64 -5.37
CA ASP A 336 21.14 -17.26 -4.44
C ASP A 336 21.80 -15.96 -4.89
N ASP A 337 21.88 -15.75 -6.22
CA ASP A 337 22.42 -14.57 -6.87
C ASP A 337 21.97 -14.52 -8.35
N ILE A 338 21.99 -13.34 -8.97
CA ILE A 338 21.61 -13.10 -10.37
C ILE A 338 22.64 -12.20 -11.02
N GLU A 339 23.15 -12.65 -12.16
CA GLU A 339 24.09 -11.91 -12.98
C GLU A 339 23.48 -11.53 -14.32
N PHE A 340 23.96 -10.40 -14.85
CA PHE A 340 23.58 -9.85 -16.13
C PHE A 340 24.81 -9.68 -17.00
N ARG A 341 24.61 -9.78 -18.31
CA ARG A 341 25.55 -9.25 -19.29
C ARG A 341 24.76 -8.69 -20.45
N VAL A 342 25.31 -7.70 -21.12
CA VAL A 342 24.83 -7.35 -22.46
C VAL A 342 25.11 -8.57 -23.34
N SER A 343 24.10 -9.07 -24.05
CA SER A 343 24.20 -10.23 -24.93
C SER A 343 25.39 -10.01 -25.84
N GLY A 344 26.40 -10.81 -25.58
CA GLY A 344 27.62 -10.78 -26.34
C GLY A 344 28.75 -9.86 -25.92
N LYS A 345 28.76 -9.49 -24.65
CA LYS A 345 29.94 -8.94 -23.99
C LYS A 345 30.40 -9.91 -22.90
N SER A 346 31.70 -9.96 -22.61
CA SER A 346 32.19 -10.82 -21.53
C SER A 346 31.92 -10.24 -20.14
N LYS A 347 31.84 -8.90 -20.04
CA LYS A 347 31.62 -8.19 -18.77
C LYS A 347 30.30 -8.61 -18.14
N ILE A 348 30.41 -9.07 -16.89
CA ILE A 348 29.29 -9.48 -16.05
C ILE A 348 29.00 -8.34 -15.07
N TYR A 349 27.71 -8.13 -14.82
CA TYR A 349 27.18 -7.15 -13.91
C TYR A 349 26.33 -7.85 -12.87
N ASP A 350 26.53 -7.48 -11.62
CA ASP A 350 25.66 -7.90 -10.53
C ASP A 350 24.36 -7.08 -10.55
N LEU A 351 23.38 -7.52 -9.77
CA LEU A 351 22.03 -6.94 -9.76
C LEU A 351 22.00 -5.45 -9.35
N ASP A 352 22.93 -5.00 -8.51
CA ASP A 352 23.07 -3.62 -8.05
C ASP A 352 23.84 -2.72 -9.05
N GLU A 353 24.43 -3.31 -10.10
CA GLU A 353 25.17 -2.58 -11.15
C GLU A 353 24.31 -2.29 -12.39
N ILE A 354 23.04 -2.68 -12.37
CA ILE A 354 22.09 -2.44 -13.46
C ILE A 354 20.94 -1.55 -13.02
N GLU A 355 20.34 -0.86 -13.98
CA GLU A 355 19.05 -0.20 -13.80
C GLU A 355 18.01 -0.77 -14.77
N ILE A 356 16.72 -0.63 -14.47
CA ILE A 356 15.63 -1.12 -15.33
C ILE A 356 14.64 -0.01 -15.57
N ASP A 357 14.47 0.39 -16.82
CA ASP A 357 13.42 1.29 -17.31
C ASP A 357 12.22 0.45 -17.79
N LEU A 358 11.18 0.28 -16.96
CA LEU A 358 10.01 -0.53 -17.33
C LEU A 358 9.07 0.14 -18.34
N ASP A 359 9.15 1.46 -18.58
CA ASP A 359 8.17 2.20 -19.40
C ASP A 359 8.48 1.94 -20.86
N ASP A 360 9.75 2.12 -21.19
CA ASP A 360 10.29 1.82 -22.49
C ASP A 360 10.76 0.36 -22.60
N ASN A 361 10.76 -0.39 -21.49
CA ASN A 361 11.26 -1.76 -21.35
C ASN A 361 12.72 -1.87 -21.84
N TYR A 362 13.63 -1.26 -21.08
CA TYR A 362 15.09 -1.31 -21.25
C TYR A 362 15.77 -1.70 -19.94
N ILE A 363 16.90 -2.39 -20.05
CA ILE A 363 17.90 -2.52 -18.99
C ILE A 363 18.99 -1.47 -19.28
N ILE A 364 19.50 -0.83 -18.24
CA ILE A 364 20.53 0.20 -18.36
C ILE A 364 21.77 -0.30 -17.65
N ILE A 365 22.87 -0.28 -18.40
CA ILE A 365 24.17 -0.77 -17.96
C ILE A 365 25.22 0.23 -18.43
N ASP A 366 26.07 0.72 -17.53
CA ASP A 366 27.07 1.75 -17.82
C ASP A 366 26.46 2.95 -18.60
N ASP A 367 25.34 3.49 -18.11
CA ASP A 367 24.56 4.59 -18.69
C ASP A 367 23.98 4.34 -20.12
N LYS A 368 23.97 3.10 -20.61
CA LYS A 368 23.43 2.74 -21.94
C LYS A 368 22.17 1.90 -21.83
N LYS A 369 21.13 2.22 -22.62
CA LYS A 369 19.86 1.47 -22.70
C LYS A 369 19.96 0.26 -23.64
N TYR A 370 19.55 -0.92 -23.17
CA TYR A 370 19.49 -2.18 -23.90
C TYR A 370 18.10 -2.81 -23.83
N LYS A 371 17.53 -3.23 -24.95
CA LYS A 371 16.27 -3.99 -24.92
C LYS A 371 16.49 -5.30 -24.15
N PRO A 372 15.47 -5.87 -23.47
CA PRO A 372 15.58 -7.15 -22.78
C PRO A 372 16.21 -8.24 -23.66
N SER A 373 15.84 -8.32 -24.94
CA SER A 373 16.40 -9.29 -25.90
C SER A 373 17.90 -9.13 -26.20
N LYS A 374 18.53 -8.06 -25.69
CA LYS A 374 19.97 -7.78 -25.75
C LYS A 374 20.66 -7.99 -24.41
N ILE A 375 19.99 -8.57 -23.43
CA ILE A 375 20.54 -8.89 -22.12
C ILE A 375 20.41 -10.39 -21.88
N ASP A 376 21.51 -11.00 -21.47
CA ASP A 376 21.49 -12.36 -20.93
C ASP A 376 21.55 -12.29 -19.40
N ILE A 377 20.82 -13.21 -18.75
CA ILE A 377 20.73 -13.34 -17.30
C ILE A 377 21.12 -14.76 -16.89
N ARG A 378 21.85 -14.88 -15.77
CA ARG A 378 22.22 -16.16 -15.18
C ARG A 378 21.85 -16.17 -13.70
N VAL A 379 21.22 -17.26 -13.25
CA VAL A 379 20.92 -17.49 -11.84
C VAL A 379 22.03 -18.37 -11.25
N LYS A 380 22.79 -17.83 -10.30
CA LYS A 380 23.80 -18.58 -9.55
C LYS A 380 23.15 -19.36 -8.42
N ARG A 381 23.64 -20.59 -8.19
CA ARG A 381 23.24 -21.43 -7.04
C ARG A 381 24.46 -22.01 -6.35
N THR A 382 24.64 -21.70 -5.06
CA THR A 382 25.89 -21.97 -4.33
C THR A 382 26.21 -23.47 -4.16
N ASN A 383 25.26 -24.37 -4.43
CA ASN A 383 25.39 -25.82 -4.19
C ASN A 383 25.08 -26.71 -5.41
N TYR A 384 24.96 -26.17 -6.62
CA TYR A 384 24.64 -26.95 -7.84
C TYR A 384 25.61 -26.59 -8.97
N SER A 385 26.48 -27.51 -9.36
CA SER A 385 27.57 -27.29 -10.32
C SER A 385 27.16 -27.22 -11.80
N ASN A 386 25.88 -27.39 -12.15
CA ASN A 386 25.46 -27.73 -13.52
C ASN A 386 24.25 -26.92 -14.05
N PHE A 387 24.01 -25.68 -13.60
CA PHE A 387 22.97 -24.83 -14.18
C PHE A 387 23.42 -23.37 -14.36
N ASP A 388 24.65 -23.18 -14.84
CA ASP A 388 25.27 -21.87 -15.13
C ASP A 388 24.96 -21.35 -16.54
N SER A 389 23.98 -21.92 -17.23
CA SER A 389 23.63 -21.50 -18.59
C SER A 389 22.99 -20.13 -18.55
N TRP A 390 23.47 -19.24 -19.42
CA TRP A 390 22.86 -17.94 -19.66
C TRP A 390 21.50 -18.10 -20.32
N TRP A 391 20.54 -17.28 -19.91
CA TRP A 391 19.20 -17.21 -20.48
C TRP A 391 19.02 -15.85 -21.11
N ARG A 392 18.42 -15.81 -22.30
CA ARG A 392 18.08 -14.52 -22.89
C ARG A 392 16.87 -13.95 -22.17
N LEU A 393 16.97 -12.69 -21.77
CA LEU A 393 15.83 -11.96 -21.24
C LEU A 393 14.88 -11.63 -22.39
N VAL A 394 13.60 -11.96 -22.21
CA VAL A 394 12.55 -11.72 -23.21
C VAL A 394 11.77 -10.47 -22.82
N ASP A 395 11.49 -10.35 -21.53
CA ASP A 395 10.69 -9.25 -20.99
C ASP A 395 11.05 -9.01 -19.52
N VAL A 396 10.83 -7.78 -19.07
CA VAL A 396 10.87 -7.43 -17.66
C VAL A 396 9.56 -6.78 -17.29
N ARG A 397 8.91 -7.34 -16.28
CA ARG A 397 7.58 -6.91 -15.86
C ARG A 397 7.55 -6.71 -14.37
N GLU A 398 6.58 -5.94 -13.91
CA GLU A 398 6.36 -5.71 -12.49
C GLU A 398 5.09 -6.42 -12.02
N ARG A 399 5.14 -6.97 -10.81
CA ARG A 399 3.95 -7.42 -10.09
C ARG A 399 4.15 -7.25 -8.58
N ASN A 400 3.28 -6.47 -7.94
CA ASN A 400 3.29 -6.19 -6.50
C ASN A 400 4.63 -5.58 -6.04
N ASP A 401 5.08 -4.50 -6.69
CA ASP A 401 6.35 -3.81 -6.40
C ASP A 401 7.56 -4.74 -6.38
N LYS A 402 7.53 -5.76 -7.25
CA LYS A 402 8.61 -6.70 -7.44
C LYS A 402 8.79 -7.01 -8.92
N ILE A 403 10.05 -7.18 -9.30
CA ILE A 403 10.47 -7.44 -10.67
C ILE A 403 10.23 -8.92 -11.00
N ILE A 404 9.68 -9.15 -12.18
CA ILE A 404 9.58 -10.43 -12.84
C ILE A 404 10.48 -10.38 -14.07
N PHE A 405 11.44 -11.29 -14.13
CA PHE A 405 12.25 -11.53 -15.33
C PHE A 405 11.65 -12.70 -16.09
N ASP A 406 11.20 -12.48 -17.33
CA ASP A 406 10.79 -13.55 -18.24
C ASP A 406 11.93 -13.85 -19.18
N CYS A 407 12.38 -15.09 -19.19
CA CYS A 407 13.55 -15.52 -19.93
C CYS A 407 13.20 -16.67 -20.86
N GLU A 408 13.93 -16.80 -21.95
CA GLU A 408 13.88 -18.02 -22.76
C GLU A 408 15.19 -18.77 -22.73
N ASN A 409 15.08 -20.11 -22.73
CA ASN A 409 16.25 -20.94 -22.87
C ASN A 409 16.79 -20.66 -24.26
N TYR A 410 17.98 -20.09 -24.27
CA TYR A 410 18.63 -19.70 -25.49
C TYR A 410 19.96 -20.43 -25.51
N TYR A 411 20.01 -21.47 -26.33
CA TYR A 411 21.25 -22.14 -26.68
C TYR A 411 22.02 -21.20 -27.60
N TYR A 412 22.91 -20.40 -27.04
CA TYR A 412 24.12 -20.02 -27.75
C TYR A 412 25.25 -20.90 -27.23
N ASP A 413 26.10 -21.35 -28.15
CA ASP A 413 27.47 -21.68 -27.77
C ASP A 413 28.05 -20.40 -27.15
N ASP A 414 28.77 -20.49 -26.02
CA ASP A 414 29.36 -19.34 -25.30
C ASP A 414 30.35 -18.48 -26.15
N ASP A 415 30.44 -18.73 -27.46
CA ASP A 415 31.43 -18.29 -28.43
C ASP A 415 30.96 -17.11 -29.35
N ASP A 416 29.72 -16.63 -29.24
CA ASP A 416 29.10 -15.88 -30.34
C ASP A 416 29.16 -14.34 -30.27
N TYR A 417 29.87 -13.72 -29.33
CA TYR A 417 30.00 -12.25 -29.34
C TYR A 417 31.07 -11.72 -28.38
N ILE A 418 31.75 -10.65 -28.80
CA ILE A 418 33.11 -10.32 -28.38
C ILE A 418 33.20 -8.81 -28.16
N ASP A 419 33.54 -8.37 -26.94
CA ASP A 419 33.90 -6.97 -26.69
C ASP A 419 35.35 -6.72 -27.12
N TYR A 420 35.68 -5.50 -27.51
CA TYR A 420 37.05 -5.12 -27.90
C TYR A 420 38.03 -5.26 -26.72
N ASP A 421 37.56 -4.96 -25.50
CA ASP A 421 38.29 -5.23 -24.26
C ASP A 421 38.62 -6.73 -24.07
N ASP A 422 37.89 -7.60 -24.76
CA ASP A 422 38.04 -9.05 -24.76
C ASP A 422 38.75 -9.58 -26.02
N VAL A 423 39.35 -8.71 -26.83
CA VAL A 423 40.18 -9.10 -27.97
C VAL A 423 41.65 -8.86 -27.65
N VAL A 424 42.46 -9.91 -27.81
CA VAL A 424 43.91 -9.79 -27.76
C VAL A 424 44.53 -10.35 -29.05
N PHE A 425 45.49 -9.62 -29.59
CA PHE A 425 46.30 -10.09 -30.71
C PHE A 425 47.60 -10.67 -30.18
N ILE A 426 47.98 -11.83 -30.70
CA ILE A 426 49.14 -12.58 -30.22
C ILE A 426 50.05 -12.92 -31.41
N ASP A 427 51.29 -12.45 -31.36
CA ASP A 427 52.28 -12.76 -32.40
C ASP A 427 53.01 -14.10 -32.18
N GLU A 428 53.89 -14.48 -33.11
CA GLU A 428 54.68 -15.73 -33.05
C GLU A 428 55.61 -15.80 -31.83
N ASP A 429 55.90 -14.67 -31.18
CA ASP A 429 56.76 -14.53 -30.00
C ASP A 429 55.95 -14.42 -28.69
N ASP A 430 54.64 -14.68 -28.72
CA ASP A 430 53.68 -14.54 -27.62
C ASP A 430 53.51 -13.08 -27.08
N ASN A 431 53.90 -12.06 -27.87
CA ASN A 431 53.60 -10.66 -27.51
C ASN A 431 52.10 -10.39 -27.68
N ARG A 432 51.54 -9.60 -26.75
CA ARG A 432 50.11 -9.31 -26.67
C ARG A 432 49.83 -7.85 -26.98
N TYR A 433 48.84 -7.62 -27.84
CA TYR A 433 48.36 -6.29 -28.23
C TYR A 433 46.86 -6.20 -28.06
N TYR A 434 46.35 -5.03 -27.70
CA TYR A 434 44.94 -4.80 -27.43
C TYR A 434 44.26 -4.09 -28.61
N SER A 435 42.94 -4.18 -28.68
CA SER A 435 42.12 -3.68 -29.79
C SER A 435 42.36 -2.20 -30.13
N ASP A 436 42.60 -1.36 -29.12
CA ASP A 436 42.82 0.08 -29.27
C ASP A 436 44.15 0.41 -29.97
N GLU A 437 45.13 -0.48 -29.90
CA GLU A 437 46.46 -0.37 -30.51
C GLU A 437 46.51 -0.91 -31.95
N VAL A 438 45.44 -1.56 -32.41
CA VAL A 438 45.42 -2.28 -33.68
C VAL A 438 44.60 -1.54 -34.73
N ASP A 439 45.13 -1.45 -35.95
CA ASP A 439 44.38 -1.05 -37.14
C ASP A 439 44.08 -2.27 -38.02
N ILE A 440 42.84 -2.49 -38.43
CA ILE A 440 42.46 -3.50 -39.44
C ILE A 440 42.31 -2.89 -40.83
N ARG A 441 42.71 -3.65 -41.85
CA ARG A 441 42.62 -3.24 -43.24
C ARG A 441 41.30 -3.68 -43.86
N ILE A 442 40.45 -2.71 -44.18
CA ILE A 442 39.14 -2.92 -44.82
C ILE A 442 39.07 -2.07 -46.09
N ASN A 443 38.64 -2.65 -47.21
CA ASN A 443 38.51 -1.94 -48.49
C ASN A 443 39.79 -1.15 -48.86
N ARG A 444 40.97 -1.77 -48.65
CA ARG A 444 42.32 -1.21 -48.87
C ARG A 444 42.74 -0.06 -47.94
N THR A 445 41.95 0.29 -46.94
CA THR A 445 42.24 1.36 -45.99
C THR A 445 42.38 0.79 -44.58
N TYR A 446 43.33 1.32 -43.81
CA TYR A 446 43.43 0.97 -42.39
C TYR A 446 42.46 1.82 -41.58
N ARG A 447 41.86 1.18 -40.59
CA ARG A 447 40.93 1.73 -39.62
C ARG A 447 41.30 1.15 -38.27
N ASN A 448 41.11 1.92 -37.21
CA ASN A 448 41.23 1.37 -35.87
C ASN A 448 40.32 0.13 -35.74
N PHE A 449 40.81 -0.91 -35.08
CA PHE A 449 40.14 -2.19 -34.98
C PHE A 449 38.78 -2.05 -34.30
N GLU A 450 38.62 -1.11 -33.37
CA GLU A 450 37.35 -0.82 -32.70
C GLU A 450 36.31 -0.15 -33.62
N ALA A 451 36.66 0.12 -34.89
CA ALA A 451 35.75 0.66 -35.88
C ALA A 451 34.91 -0.40 -36.61
N ILE A 452 35.11 -1.70 -36.36
CA ILE A 452 34.30 -2.79 -36.92
C ILE A 452 33.18 -3.18 -35.96
N ASP A 453 32.39 -4.19 -36.32
CA ASP A 453 31.50 -4.90 -35.39
C ASP A 453 31.89 -6.39 -35.41
N ILE A 454 32.32 -6.96 -34.29
CA ILE A 454 32.70 -8.37 -34.23
C ILE A 454 31.43 -9.22 -34.17
N ILE A 455 31.24 -10.12 -35.15
CA ILE A 455 30.05 -10.97 -35.25
C ILE A 455 30.25 -12.23 -34.42
N ASP A 456 31.36 -12.91 -34.61
CA ASP A 456 31.78 -14.08 -33.86
C ASP A 456 33.31 -14.20 -33.95
N ARG A 457 33.90 -15.34 -33.55
CA ARG A 457 35.36 -15.51 -33.65
C ARG A 457 35.90 -15.51 -35.08
N TYR A 458 35.06 -15.72 -36.09
CA TYR A 458 35.43 -15.86 -37.50
C TYR A 458 35.14 -14.60 -38.31
N GLU A 459 34.04 -13.91 -38.00
CA GLU A 459 33.46 -12.86 -38.85
C GLU A 459 33.36 -11.50 -38.14
N PHE A 460 33.47 -10.43 -38.92
CA PHE A 460 33.21 -9.05 -38.49
C PHE A 460 32.49 -8.25 -39.58
N GLU A 461 31.84 -7.17 -39.20
CA GLU A 461 31.06 -6.28 -40.08
C GLU A 461 31.67 -4.88 -40.14
N TYR A 462 31.62 -4.24 -41.31
CA TYR A 462 31.98 -2.82 -41.47
C TYR A 462 31.20 -2.19 -42.62
N GLY A 463 30.47 -1.11 -42.33
CA GLY A 463 29.72 -0.38 -43.35
C GLY A 463 28.58 -1.17 -44.00
N GLY A 464 28.08 -2.21 -43.32
CA GLY A 464 27.02 -3.11 -43.81
C GLY A 464 27.50 -4.30 -44.63
N ASP A 465 28.81 -4.44 -44.83
CA ASP A 465 29.44 -5.62 -45.46
C ASP A 465 30.08 -6.50 -44.39
N THR A 466 29.98 -7.83 -44.56
CA THR A 466 30.59 -8.84 -43.68
C THR A 466 31.96 -9.28 -44.23
N TYR A 467 32.91 -9.49 -43.32
CA TYR A 467 34.30 -9.84 -43.56
C TYR A 467 34.74 -10.99 -42.64
N TYR A 468 35.84 -11.66 -43.00
CA TYR A 468 36.45 -12.72 -42.19
C TYR A 468 37.75 -12.23 -41.54
N PHE A 469 37.98 -12.60 -40.27
CA PHE A 469 39.24 -12.30 -39.59
C PHE A 469 40.42 -13.00 -40.24
N VAL A 470 40.29 -14.30 -40.51
CA VAL A 470 41.33 -15.08 -41.19
C VAL A 470 41.61 -14.47 -42.57
N ASP A 471 42.90 -14.34 -42.91
CA ASP A 471 43.41 -13.66 -44.11
C ASP A 471 43.27 -12.13 -44.14
N SER A 472 42.64 -11.52 -43.12
CA SER A 472 42.68 -10.06 -42.96
C SER A 472 44.08 -9.59 -42.55
N THR A 473 44.39 -8.36 -42.95
CA THR A 473 45.67 -7.71 -42.63
C THR A 473 45.42 -6.67 -41.55
N ILE A 474 46.28 -6.64 -40.53
CA ILE A 474 46.26 -5.62 -39.48
C ILE A 474 47.58 -4.86 -39.43
N ARG A 475 47.59 -3.77 -38.66
CA ARG A 475 48.77 -2.97 -38.38
C ARG A 475 48.82 -2.63 -36.91
N ILE A 476 49.99 -2.78 -36.32
CA ILE A 476 50.28 -2.45 -34.92
C ILE A 476 51.61 -1.69 -34.94
N ASP A 477 51.64 -0.47 -34.40
CA ASP A 477 52.82 0.42 -34.39
C ASP A 477 53.55 0.57 -35.75
N GLY A 478 52.79 0.53 -36.85
CA GLY A 478 53.33 0.66 -38.22
C GLY A 478 53.83 -0.65 -38.84
N THR A 479 53.98 -1.72 -38.07
CA THR A 479 54.27 -3.07 -38.56
C THR A 479 52.99 -3.72 -39.07
N THR A 480 53.07 -4.47 -40.16
CA THR A 480 51.90 -5.10 -40.80
C THR A 480 51.92 -6.59 -40.54
N TYR A 481 50.81 -7.14 -40.07
CA TYR A 481 50.64 -8.55 -39.77
C TYR A 481 49.46 -9.14 -40.53
N ARG A 482 49.47 -10.46 -40.70
CA ARG A 482 48.30 -11.22 -41.14
C ARG A 482 47.68 -11.96 -39.97
N ILE A 483 46.36 -12.05 -39.96
CA ILE A 483 45.64 -12.90 -39.02
C ILE A 483 45.70 -14.35 -39.54
N ASP A 484 46.30 -15.24 -38.75
CA ASP A 484 46.41 -16.69 -39.03
C ASP A 484 45.12 -17.41 -38.63
N TYR A 485 44.78 -17.35 -37.34
CA TYR A 485 43.58 -17.97 -36.80
C TYR A 485 43.08 -17.24 -35.55
N THR A 486 41.85 -17.55 -35.18
CA THR A 486 41.21 -17.03 -33.99
C THR A 486 40.78 -18.17 -33.08
N ARG A 487 40.73 -17.94 -31.77
CA ARG A 487 40.17 -18.90 -30.82
C ARG A 487 39.65 -18.22 -29.57
N TRP A 488 38.72 -18.90 -28.91
CA TRP A 488 38.31 -18.56 -27.56
C TRP A 488 39.24 -19.18 -26.53
N ARG A 489 39.67 -18.36 -25.56
CA ARG A 489 40.39 -18.83 -24.38
C ARG A 489 40.08 -17.94 -23.19
N ASN A 490 39.60 -18.55 -22.08
CA ASN A 490 39.29 -17.83 -20.84
C ASN A 490 38.40 -16.58 -21.04
N ASN A 491 37.34 -16.70 -21.85
CA ASN A 491 36.43 -15.60 -22.21
C ASN A 491 37.08 -14.43 -22.98
N GLN A 492 38.26 -14.63 -23.55
CA GLN A 492 38.93 -13.68 -24.45
C GLN A 492 39.02 -14.28 -25.86
N LEU A 493 38.73 -13.47 -26.88
CA LEU A 493 39.07 -13.79 -28.26
C LEU A 493 40.56 -13.53 -28.46
N GLU A 494 41.31 -14.61 -28.63
CA GLU A 494 42.71 -14.53 -29.04
C GLU A 494 42.78 -14.58 -30.59
N ILE A 495 43.35 -13.54 -31.20
CA ILE A 495 43.61 -13.43 -32.63
C ILE A 495 45.12 -13.61 -32.86
N TYR A 496 45.51 -14.71 -33.48
CA TYR A 496 46.92 -15.02 -33.73
C TYR A 496 47.39 -14.40 -35.04
N ILE A 497 48.56 -13.77 -34.99
CA ILE A 497 49.10 -12.94 -36.06
C ILE A 497 50.55 -13.30 -36.38
N TYR A 498 50.96 -13.09 -37.63
CA TYR A 498 52.30 -13.39 -38.14
C TYR A 498 52.77 -12.43 -39.25
#